data_AF-A0A1M7UCX1-F1
#
_entry.id   AF-A0A1M7UCX1-F1
#
_cell.length_a   1.000
_cell.length_b   1.000
_cell.length_c   1.000
_cell.angle_alpha   90.00
_cell.angle_beta   90.00
_cell.angle_gamma   90.00
#
_symmetry.space_group_name_H-M   'P 1'
#
loop_
_entity.id
_entity.type
_entity.pdbx_description
1 polymer ?
#
loop_
_entity_poly.entity_id
_entity_poly.type
_entity_poly.pdbx_seq_one_letter_code
_entity_poly.pdbx_strand_id
1 'polypeptide(L)'
;MTTPQIIANKTQPGTPVAKRLVFHIGGYDPITPYSSAQRRFVREIARFQGTWSVKATVDGLRDTADQIRWKVTTTGPDWLVETDYHLVRWHDVIEAFGRQSIGSRIALGILAFLDFVLAGTLWRYLLTNWRYAGFFLYPFVMFALLIAIAFLIGVFAFKITGSIPIATGGGLFGFAALFAGPWRWLHLGNLFDDWIFSREYVRCGNSEIEQRLDRLATELVAAASNSTADEILVIGHSLGAVLAVDLLDRALKLDPALGRNRIPVTFLSVGSSILKIGLHPKAMRFRAAMERVATSRAIFWGDYQALVDPLNFYKSRPMAEMGLSKENEATVRIVRLSLMLDRDMYRRIRLNFFRLHCQFVSGNDRRTSYDYFMLTCGPISAKSQTLASDGAVSMIADDGALITSSPPSGSELLGECGHSSLIQ
;
A
#
# COMPACT_ATOMS: atom_id res chain seq x y z
N MET A 1 4.43 -5.36 46.22
CA MET A 1 4.89 -5.71 44.87
C MET A 1 4.23 -4.78 43.89
N THR A 2 5.01 -3.82 43.40
CA THR A 2 4.60 -2.64 42.66
C THR A 2 4.36 -2.97 41.18
N THR A 3 3.18 -2.61 40.69
CA THR A 3 2.78 -2.68 39.28
C THR A 3 3.63 -1.70 38.45
N PRO A 4 4.26 -2.11 37.33
CA PRO A 4 4.98 -1.16 36.49
C PRO A 4 3.98 -0.33 35.68
N GLN A 5 3.94 0.98 35.95
CA GLN A 5 3.29 1.96 35.11
C GLN A 5 4.02 2.05 33.77
N ILE A 6 3.29 1.81 32.67
CA ILE A 6 3.77 2.06 31.32
C ILE A 6 3.76 3.57 31.11
N ILE A 7 4.93 4.20 31.20
CA ILE A 7 5.12 5.61 30.84
C ILE A 7 5.00 5.69 29.31
N ALA A 8 3.90 6.27 28.85
CA ALA A 8 3.74 6.66 27.46
C ALA A 8 4.77 7.77 27.15
N ASN A 9 5.84 7.43 26.43
CA ASN A 9 6.77 8.41 25.91
C ASN A 9 6.00 9.33 24.93
N LYS A 10 5.63 10.54 25.40
CA LYS A 10 5.22 11.64 24.52
C LYS A 10 6.38 11.91 23.58
N THR A 11 6.23 11.47 22.33
CA THR A 11 7.18 11.78 21.26
C THR A 11 7.13 13.29 21.06
N GLN A 12 8.23 13.99 21.34
CA GLN A 12 8.35 15.43 21.08
C GLN A 12 8.05 15.68 19.59
N PRO A 13 7.17 16.62 19.22
CA PRO A 13 6.98 16.96 17.83
C PRO A 13 8.30 17.54 17.30
N GLY A 14 8.92 16.84 16.35
CA GLY A 14 10.04 17.39 15.59
C GLY A 14 9.62 18.63 14.79
N THR A 15 10.58 19.35 14.24
CA THR A 15 10.33 20.50 13.37
C THR A 15 9.27 20.14 12.31
N PRO A 16 8.22 20.99 12.14
CA PRO A 16 7.20 20.75 11.12
C PRO A 16 7.82 20.62 9.73
N VAL A 17 7.29 19.70 8.93
CA VAL A 17 7.65 19.50 7.53
C VAL A 17 6.98 20.60 6.72
N ALA A 18 7.77 21.42 6.03
CA ALA A 18 7.32 22.46 5.12
C ALA A 18 7.37 22.00 3.66
N LYS A 19 8.33 21.13 3.31
CA LYS A 19 8.52 20.60 1.95
C LYS A 19 8.67 19.10 1.95
N ARG A 20 7.83 18.41 1.17
CA ARG A 20 7.87 16.95 1.03
C ARG A 20 7.98 16.55 -0.43
N LEU A 21 8.79 15.53 -0.70
CA LEU A 21 8.81 14.85 -1.99
C LEU A 21 8.25 13.44 -1.81
N VAL A 22 7.24 13.06 -2.58
CA VAL A 22 6.57 11.76 -2.49
C VAL A 22 6.76 10.98 -3.78
N PHE A 23 7.31 9.77 -3.69
CA PHE A 23 7.25 8.77 -4.76
C PHE A 23 6.21 7.72 -4.40
N HIS A 24 5.05 7.76 -5.03
CA HIS A 24 3.99 6.78 -4.83
C HIS A 24 3.98 5.75 -5.96
N ILE A 25 4.08 4.47 -5.61
CA ILE A 25 3.90 3.35 -6.52
C ILE A 25 2.62 2.62 -6.16
N GLY A 26 1.64 2.71 -7.07
CA GLY A 26 0.34 2.06 -6.92
C GLY A 26 0.41 0.53 -7.12
N GLY A 27 -0.65 -0.15 -6.68
CA GLY A 27 -0.83 -1.58 -6.89
C GLY A 27 -1.13 -1.96 -8.34
N TYR A 28 -1.44 -3.25 -8.56
CA TYR A 28 -1.98 -3.74 -9.82
C TYR A 28 -3.43 -3.25 -9.97
N ASP A 29 -3.59 -1.97 -10.30
CA ASP A 29 -4.88 -1.29 -10.41
C ASP A 29 -5.26 -1.17 -11.91
N PRO A 30 -6.33 -1.83 -12.36
CA PRO A 30 -6.80 -1.73 -13.74
C PRO A 30 -7.49 -0.39 -14.04
N ILE A 31 -7.54 0.57 -13.11
CA ILE A 31 -8.11 1.91 -13.34
C ILE A 31 -7.23 2.70 -14.33
N THR A 32 -7.50 2.46 -15.61
CA THR A 32 -7.11 3.27 -16.77
C THR A 32 -8.28 4.20 -17.16
N PRO A 33 -8.03 5.46 -17.56
CA PRO A 33 -6.72 6.09 -17.80
C PRO A 33 -6.18 6.87 -16.61
N TYR A 34 -4.85 7.03 -16.50
CA TYR A 34 -4.17 7.76 -15.41
C TYR A 34 -4.57 9.25 -15.25
N SER A 35 -5.19 9.89 -16.25
CA SER A 35 -5.84 11.19 -16.05
C SER A 35 -6.93 11.13 -14.97
N SER A 36 -7.47 9.93 -14.70
CA SER A 36 -8.36 9.65 -13.59
C SER A 36 -7.64 9.52 -12.23
N ALA A 37 -6.33 9.24 -12.20
CA ALA A 37 -5.58 9.10 -10.96
C ALA A 37 -5.44 10.45 -10.25
N GLN A 38 -5.09 11.52 -10.98
CA GLN A 38 -5.10 12.87 -10.41
C GLN A 38 -6.54 13.32 -10.06
N ARG A 39 -7.53 13.05 -10.92
CA ARG A 39 -8.94 13.35 -10.58
C ARG A 39 -9.41 12.63 -9.31
N ARG A 40 -9.00 11.37 -9.13
CA ARG A 40 -9.21 10.61 -7.90
C ARG A 40 -8.49 11.28 -6.74
N PHE A 41 -7.21 11.61 -6.88
CA PHE A 41 -6.46 12.32 -5.85
C PHE A 41 -7.17 13.61 -5.41
N VAL A 42 -7.58 14.46 -6.36
CA VAL A 42 -8.32 15.72 -6.10
C VAL A 42 -9.64 15.47 -5.39
N ARG A 43 -10.39 14.43 -5.78
CA ARG A 43 -11.64 14.07 -5.10
C ARG A 43 -11.39 13.58 -3.67
N GLU A 44 -10.34 12.78 -3.47
CA GLU A 44 -10.04 12.19 -2.16
C GLU A 44 -9.40 13.20 -1.19
N ILE A 45 -8.54 14.12 -1.68
CA ILE A 45 -7.97 15.19 -0.85
C ILE A 45 -9.04 16.21 -0.42
N ALA A 46 -10.13 16.34 -1.18
CA ALA A 46 -11.27 17.15 -0.74
C ALA A 46 -11.91 16.64 0.56
N ARG A 47 -11.88 15.31 0.79
CA ARG A 47 -12.32 14.74 2.07
C ARG A 47 -11.34 15.06 3.19
N PHE A 48 -10.04 14.97 2.90
CA PHE A 48 -8.98 15.34 3.84
C PHE A 48 -9.12 16.79 4.34
N GLN A 49 -9.44 17.74 3.45
CA GLN A 49 -9.73 19.13 3.84
C GLN A 49 -10.82 19.23 4.91
N GLY A 50 -11.95 18.52 4.73
CA GLY A 50 -13.03 18.50 5.70
C GLY A 50 -12.68 17.75 6.99
N THR A 51 -12.00 16.60 6.87
CA THR A 51 -11.66 15.73 8.02
C THR A 51 -10.65 16.37 8.96
N TRP A 52 -9.70 17.14 8.43
CA TRP A 52 -8.62 17.76 9.22
C TRP A 52 -8.73 19.28 9.34
N SER A 53 -9.81 19.89 8.85
CA SER A 53 -10.02 21.35 8.91
C SER A 53 -8.90 22.15 8.20
N VAL A 54 -8.41 21.64 7.07
CA VAL A 54 -7.30 22.24 6.31
C VAL A 54 -7.73 22.64 4.91
N LYS A 55 -6.94 23.49 4.26
CA LYS A 55 -7.11 23.84 2.83
C LYS A 55 -6.02 23.18 2.01
N ALA A 56 -6.37 22.65 0.85
CA ALA A 56 -5.43 22.00 -0.05
C ALA A 56 -5.72 22.40 -1.51
N THR A 57 -4.68 22.81 -2.22
CA THR A 57 -4.73 23.10 -3.67
C THR A 57 -3.82 22.13 -4.40
N VAL A 58 -4.30 21.60 -5.53
CA VAL A 58 -3.56 20.67 -6.40
C VAL A 58 -3.34 21.33 -7.75
N ASP A 59 -2.09 21.44 -8.17
CA ASP A 59 -1.70 22.14 -9.38
C ASP A 59 -0.47 21.51 -10.05
N GLY A 60 -0.03 22.10 -11.18
CA GLY A 60 1.23 21.72 -11.82
C GLY A 60 1.29 20.30 -12.35
N LEU A 61 0.19 19.78 -12.93
CA LEU A 61 0.18 18.45 -13.56
C LEU A 61 1.26 18.38 -14.65
N ARG A 62 2.20 17.44 -14.50
CA ARG A 62 3.21 17.10 -15.50
C ARG A 62 3.15 15.61 -15.77
N ASP A 63 2.96 15.26 -17.03
CA ASP A 63 2.95 13.88 -17.47
C ASP A 63 4.30 13.56 -18.14
N THR A 64 5.03 12.58 -17.60
CA THR A 64 6.25 12.05 -18.19
C THR A 64 6.13 10.56 -18.50
N ALA A 65 7.12 10.04 -19.23
CA ALA A 65 7.16 8.64 -19.64
C ALA A 65 7.14 7.66 -18.44
N ASP A 66 7.75 8.04 -17.33
CA ASP A 66 7.93 7.14 -16.16
C ASP A 66 7.03 7.48 -14.97
N GLN A 67 6.47 8.70 -14.93
CA GLN A 67 5.65 9.14 -13.80
C GLN A 67 4.75 10.33 -14.14
N ILE A 68 3.72 10.52 -13.30
CA ILE A 68 2.86 11.70 -13.33
C ILE A 68 3.13 12.50 -12.07
N ARG A 69 3.36 13.79 -12.23
CA ARG A 69 3.70 14.67 -11.12
C ARG A 69 2.64 15.74 -10.96
N TRP A 70 2.39 16.13 -9.73
CA TRP A 70 1.64 17.34 -9.40
C TRP A 70 2.11 17.88 -8.06
N LYS A 71 1.86 19.16 -7.85
CA LYS A 71 2.13 19.81 -6.58
C LYS A 71 0.85 19.88 -5.76
N VAL A 72 1.03 19.82 -4.44
CA VAL A 72 -0.04 19.99 -3.46
C VAL A 72 0.44 21.01 -2.45
N THR A 73 -0.28 22.10 -2.30
CA THR A 73 -0.07 23.06 -1.20
C THR A 73 -1.17 22.85 -0.19
N THR A 74 -0.80 22.46 1.01
CA THR A 74 -1.74 22.28 2.13
C THR A 74 -1.46 23.33 3.20
N THR A 75 -2.50 23.98 3.69
CA THR A 75 -2.42 25.06 4.67
C THR A 75 -3.36 24.78 5.84
N GLY A 76 -2.79 24.72 7.04
CA GLY A 76 -3.51 24.83 8.30
C GLY A 76 -3.41 26.27 8.85
N PRO A 77 -3.93 26.52 10.06
CA PRO A 77 -3.87 27.84 10.70
C PRO A 77 -2.45 28.40 10.87
N ASP A 78 -1.48 27.57 11.24
CA ASP A 78 -0.13 27.95 11.65
C ASP A 78 0.99 27.20 10.90
N TRP A 79 0.65 26.48 9.82
CA TRP A 79 1.59 25.73 9.00
C TRP A 79 1.19 25.68 7.53
N LEU A 80 2.19 25.51 6.67
CA LEU A 80 2.05 25.30 5.24
C LEU A 80 2.99 24.19 4.79
N VAL A 81 2.48 23.24 4.02
CA VAL A 81 3.25 22.16 3.41
C VAL A 81 3.12 22.20 1.89
N GLU A 82 4.27 22.25 1.20
CA GLU A 82 4.38 22.01 -0.22
C GLU A 82 4.81 20.56 -0.46
N THR A 83 3.97 19.78 -1.13
CA THR A 83 4.27 18.41 -1.52
C THR A 83 4.45 18.32 -3.02
N ASP A 84 5.63 17.92 -3.47
CA ASP A 84 5.84 17.46 -4.85
C ASP A 84 5.53 15.97 -4.91
N TYR A 85 4.43 15.62 -5.58
CA TYR A 85 3.89 14.27 -5.57
C TYR A 85 4.14 13.60 -6.92
N HIS A 86 4.91 12.53 -6.90
CA HIS A 86 5.34 11.75 -8.06
C HIS A 86 4.65 10.38 -8.03
N LEU A 87 3.68 10.18 -8.91
CA LEU A 87 3.01 8.90 -9.11
C LEU A 87 3.76 8.09 -10.17
N VAL A 88 4.41 7.00 -9.77
CA VAL A 88 5.14 6.12 -10.67
C VAL A 88 4.19 5.41 -11.63
N ARG A 89 4.50 5.51 -12.92
CA ARG A 89 3.72 4.91 -13.99
C ARG A 89 4.13 3.46 -14.17
N TRP A 90 3.16 2.54 -14.20
CA TRP A 90 3.38 1.18 -14.71
C TRP A 90 2.12 0.51 -15.28
N HIS A 91 1.05 1.29 -15.51
CA HIS A 91 -0.16 0.80 -16.20
C HIS A 91 0.06 0.25 -17.60
N ASP A 92 1.07 0.74 -18.32
CA ASP A 92 1.36 0.35 -19.69
C ASP A 92 1.82 -1.11 -19.72
N VAL A 93 2.57 -1.50 -18.68
CA VAL A 93 2.93 -2.90 -18.42
C VAL A 93 1.69 -3.70 -18.04
N ILE A 94 0.82 -3.19 -17.15
CA ILE A 94 -0.46 -3.83 -16.78
C ILE A 94 -1.36 -4.04 -18.03
N GLU A 95 -1.53 -3.02 -18.85
CA GLU A 95 -2.33 -3.04 -20.07
C GLU A 95 -1.76 -4.00 -21.12
N ALA A 96 -0.44 -4.15 -21.19
CA ALA A 96 0.19 -5.11 -22.08
C ALA A 96 -0.25 -6.56 -21.77
N PHE A 97 -0.43 -6.93 -20.49
CA PHE A 97 -1.04 -8.21 -20.12
C PHE A 97 -2.51 -8.28 -20.57
N GLY A 98 -3.26 -7.21 -20.35
CA GLY A 98 -4.68 -7.13 -20.73
C GLY A 98 -4.94 -7.27 -22.23
N ARG A 99 -3.98 -6.90 -23.09
CA ARG A 99 -4.06 -7.02 -24.57
C ARG A 99 -3.89 -8.45 -25.09
N GLN A 100 -3.41 -9.38 -24.27
CA GLN A 100 -3.25 -10.77 -24.69
C GLN A 100 -4.61 -11.46 -24.87
N SER A 101 -4.64 -12.50 -25.71
CA SER A 101 -5.85 -13.29 -25.91
C SER A 101 -6.30 -13.95 -24.61
N ILE A 102 -7.62 -14.07 -24.42
CA ILE A 102 -8.19 -14.64 -23.20
C ILE A 102 -7.71 -16.07 -22.93
N GLY A 103 -7.55 -16.89 -23.98
CA GLY A 103 -7.03 -18.25 -23.87
C GLY A 103 -5.59 -18.28 -23.38
N SER A 104 -4.74 -17.37 -23.86
CA SER A 104 -3.36 -17.23 -23.38
C SER A 104 -3.32 -16.80 -21.91
N ARG A 105 -4.12 -15.81 -21.53
CA ARG A 105 -4.22 -15.31 -20.14
C ARG A 105 -4.68 -16.41 -19.18
N ILE A 106 -5.66 -17.24 -19.57
CA ILE A 106 -6.09 -18.38 -18.75
C ILE A 106 -4.95 -19.39 -18.59
N ALA A 107 -4.33 -19.80 -19.69
CA ALA A 107 -3.25 -20.80 -19.64
C ALA A 107 -2.06 -20.32 -18.80
N LEU A 108 -1.63 -19.07 -19.00
CA LEU A 108 -0.56 -18.44 -18.24
C LEU A 108 -0.94 -18.22 -16.78
N GLY A 109 -2.17 -17.83 -16.48
CA GLY A 109 -2.66 -17.66 -15.11
C GLY A 109 -2.75 -18.97 -14.34
N ILE A 110 -3.19 -20.07 -14.98
CA ILE A 110 -3.16 -21.42 -14.39
C ILE A 110 -1.71 -21.85 -14.15
N LEU A 111 -0.82 -21.61 -15.11
CA LEU A 111 0.60 -21.92 -14.95
C LEU A 111 1.23 -21.10 -13.82
N ALA A 112 0.83 -19.83 -13.66
CA ALA A 112 1.21 -19.00 -12.54
C ALA A 112 0.72 -19.54 -11.20
N PHE A 113 -0.56 -19.92 -11.12
CA PHE A 113 -1.12 -20.57 -9.95
C PHE A 113 -0.37 -21.85 -9.56
N LEU A 114 -0.16 -22.75 -10.52
CA LEU A 114 0.57 -24.00 -10.29
C LEU A 114 2.01 -23.73 -9.82
N ASP A 115 2.70 -22.72 -10.35
CA ASP A 115 4.04 -22.35 -9.89
C ASP A 115 4.06 -22.04 -8.38
N PHE A 116 3.12 -21.22 -7.92
CA PHE A 116 3.00 -20.82 -6.52
C PHE A 116 2.58 -22.00 -5.62
N VAL A 117 1.64 -22.84 -6.07
CA VAL A 117 1.15 -24.01 -5.32
C VAL A 117 2.24 -25.07 -5.20
N LEU A 118 2.84 -25.49 -6.32
CA LEU A 118 3.87 -26.53 -6.36
C LEU A 118 5.17 -26.09 -5.65
N ALA A 119 5.46 -24.79 -5.62
CA ALA A 119 6.56 -24.23 -4.83
C ALA A 119 6.27 -24.17 -3.31
N GLY A 120 5.09 -24.60 -2.86
CA GLY A 120 4.65 -24.57 -1.47
C GLY A 120 4.31 -23.16 -0.96
N THR A 121 4.21 -22.17 -1.84
CA THR A 121 3.94 -20.78 -1.46
C THR A 121 2.53 -20.61 -0.91
N LEU A 122 1.55 -21.32 -1.47
CA LEU A 122 0.18 -21.34 -0.92
C LEU A 122 0.15 -21.86 0.52
N TRP A 123 0.95 -22.87 0.85
CA TRP A 123 1.05 -23.37 2.22
C TRP A 123 1.63 -22.32 3.17
N ARG A 124 2.66 -21.59 2.74
CA ARG A 124 3.19 -20.45 3.52
C ARG A 124 2.14 -19.36 3.70
N TYR A 125 1.33 -19.05 2.68
CA TYR A 125 0.21 -18.12 2.86
C TYR A 125 -0.80 -18.61 3.89
N LEU A 126 -1.17 -19.89 3.88
CA LEU A 126 -2.10 -20.44 4.87
C LEU A 126 -1.56 -20.32 6.30
N LEU A 127 -0.26 -20.58 6.48
CA LEU A 127 0.42 -20.46 7.78
C LEU A 127 0.55 -19.01 8.26
N THR A 128 0.92 -18.09 7.37
CA THR A 128 1.14 -16.68 7.71
C THR A 128 -0.18 -15.91 7.80
N ASN A 129 -1.09 -16.08 6.83
CA ASN A 129 -2.39 -15.41 6.80
C ASN A 129 -3.43 -16.15 5.93
N TRP A 130 -4.31 -16.91 6.58
CA TRP A 130 -5.37 -17.67 5.89
C TRP A 130 -6.34 -16.81 5.05
N ARG A 131 -6.57 -15.53 5.42
CA ARG A 131 -7.44 -14.63 4.64
C ARG A 131 -6.81 -14.30 3.29
N TYR A 132 -5.50 -14.05 3.30
CA TYR A 132 -4.74 -13.86 2.08
C TYR A 132 -4.73 -15.12 1.22
N ALA A 133 -4.57 -16.31 1.82
CA ALA A 133 -4.68 -17.57 1.09
C ALA A 133 -6.08 -17.74 0.44
N GLY A 134 -7.15 -17.33 1.12
CA GLY A 134 -8.50 -17.31 0.57
C GLY A 134 -8.63 -16.36 -0.64
N PHE A 135 -8.11 -15.13 -0.53
CA PHE A 135 -8.02 -14.20 -1.67
C PHE A 135 -7.21 -14.81 -2.80
N PHE A 136 -6.10 -15.49 -2.49
CA PHE A 136 -5.26 -16.10 -3.49
C PHE A 136 -5.98 -17.21 -4.29
N LEU A 137 -6.83 -17.99 -3.62
CA LEU A 137 -7.59 -19.07 -4.24
C LEU A 137 -8.82 -18.58 -5.02
N TYR A 138 -9.36 -17.41 -4.68
CA TYR A 138 -10.60 -16.88 -5.23
C TYR A 138 -10.71 -16.94 -6.77
N PRO A 139 -9.76 -16.40 -7.56
CA PRO A 139 -9.94 -16.38 -9.01
C PRO A 139 -10.01 -17.77 -9.63
N PHE A 140 -9.26 -18.74 -9.09
CA PHE A 140 -9.20 -20.11 -9.61
C PHE A 140 -10.41 -20.94 -9.18
N VAL A 141 -10.89 -20.76 -7.95
CA VAL A 141 -12.12 -21.41 -7.47
C VAL A 141 -13.33 -20.89 -8.25
N MET A 142 -13.43 -19.57 -8.46
CA MET A 142 -14.50 -18.98 -9.28
C MET A 142 -14.41 -19.45 -10.73
N PHE A 143 -13.22 -19.49 -11.32
CA PHE A 143 -13.04 -19.99 -12.68
C PHE A 143 -13.47 -21.47 -12.82
N ALA A 144 -13.07 -22.33 -11.88
CA ALA A 144 -13.48 -23.72 -11.85
C ALA A 144 -15.01 -23.88 -11.70
N LEU A 145 -15.64 -23.04 -10.86
CA LEU A 145 -17.09 -23.02 -10.70
C LEU A 145 -17.80 -22.61 -12.00
N LEU A 146 -17.30 -21.61 -12.72
CA LEU A 146 -17.86 -21.20 -14.01
C LEU A 146 -17.76 -22.33 -15.04
N ILE A 147 -16.63 -23.04 -15.10
CA ILE A 147 -16.48 -24.22 -15.98
C ILE A 147 -17.48 -25.31 -15.59
N ALA A 148 -17.61 -25.60 -14.30
CA ALA A 148 -18.55 -26.62 -13.81
C ALA A 148 -20.01 -26.28 -14.16
N ILE A 149 -20.40 -25.01 -14.02
CA ILE A 149 -21.74 -24.54 -14.40
C ILE A 149 -21.95 -24.69 -15.92
N ALA A 150 -21.00 -24.28 -16.75
CA ALA A 150 -21.09 -24.45 -18.21
C ALA A 150 -21.24 -25.93 -18.61
N PHE A 151 -20.48 -26.82 -17.95
CA PHE A 151 -20.59 -28.26 -18.16
C PHE A 151 -21.96 -28.80 -17.75
N LEU A 152 -22.48 -28.40 -16.60
CA LEU A 152 -23.81 -28.81 -16.12
C LEU A 152 -24.94 -28.34 -17.06
N ILE A 153 -24.82 -27.14 -17.65
CA ILE A 153 -25.75 -26.66 -18.68
C ILE A 153 -25.75 -27.61 -19.89
N GLY A 154 -24.57 -28.03 -20.35
CA GLY A 154 -24.44 -29.01 -21.44
C GLY A 154 -25.07 -30.36 -21.09
N VAL A 155 -24.81 -30.89 -19.89
CA VAL A 155 -25.41 -32.15 -19.41
C VAL A 155 -26.93 -32.05 -19.32
N PHE A 156 -27.46 -30.93 -18.83
CA PHE A 156 -28.90 -30.71 -18.75
C PHE A 156 -29.55 -30.63 -20.14
N ALA A 157 -28.91 -29.92 -21.09
CA ALA A 157 -29.34 -29.87 -22.47
C ALA A 157 -29.34 -31.26 -23.12
N PHE A 158 -28.33 -32.10 -22.85
CA PHE A 158 -28.31 -33.50 -23.29
C PHE A 158 -29.47 -34.30 -22.71
N LYS A 159 -29.73 -34.19 -21.39
CA LYS A 159 -30.81 -34.93 -20.74
C LYS A 159 -32.19 -34.61 -21.30
N ILE A 160 -32.43 -33.36 -21.71
CA ILE A 160 -33.72 -32.94 -22.29
C ILE A 160 -33.85 -33.41 -23.74
N THR A 161 -32.77 -33.32 -24.52
CA THR A 161 -32.85 -33.43 -25.98
C THR A 161 -32.35 -34.76 -26.55
N GLY A 162 -31.57 -35.52 -25.77
CA GLY A 162 -30.84 -36.71 -26.21
C GLY A 162 -29.77 -36.44 -27.27
N SER A 163 -29.54 -35.17 -27.63
CA SER A 163 -28.72 -34.78 -28.78
C SER A 163 -27.37 -34.26 -28.32
N ILE A 164 -26.30 -34.94 -28.71
CA ILE A 164 -24.92 -34.52 -28.45
C ILE A 164 -24.64 -33.13 -29.07
N PRO A 165 -25.00 -32.85 -30.34
CA PRO A 165 -24.80 -31.51 -30.90
C PRO A 165 -25.50 -30.39 -30.12
N ILE A 166 -26.73 -30.61 -29.66
CA ILE A 166 -27.47 -29.62 -28.87
C ILE A 166 -26.83 -29.44 -27.48
N ALA A 167 -26.38 -30.54 -26.86
CA ALA A 167 -25.67 -30.49 -25.60
C ALA A 167 -24.35 -29.72 -25.69
N THR A 168 -23.56 -29.98 -26.73
CA THR A 168 -22.31 -29.27 -27.01
C THR A 168 -22.58 -27.79 -27.29
N GLY A 169 -23.57 -27.49 -28.13
CA GLY A 169 -23.98 -26.10 -28.42
C GLY A 169 -24.43 -25.35 -27.18
N GLY A 170 -25.26 -25.97 -26.33
CA GLY A 170 -25.72 -25.41 -25.06
C GLY A 170 -24.58 -25.17 -24.06
N GLY A 171 -23.64 -26.10 -23.96
CA GLY A 171 -22.44 -25.95 -23.12
C GLY A 171 -21.53 -24.82 -23.60
N LEU A 172 -21.27 -24.72 -24.91
CA LEU A 172 -20.48 -23.64 -25.51
C LEU A 172 -21.15 -22.28 -25.35
N PHE A 173 -22.47 -22.20 -25.55
CA PHE A 173 -23.23 -20.99 -25.32
C PHE A 173 -23.19 -20.57 -23.84
N GLY A 174 -23.41 -21.51 -22.93
CA GLY A 174 -23.28 -21.28 -21.49
C GLY A 174 -21.89 -20.77 -21.12
N PHE A 175 -20.84 -21.39 -21.65
CA PHE A 175 -19.47 -20.94 -21.47
C PHE A 175 -19.27 -19.51 -21.98
N ALA A 176 -19.69 -19.19 -23.21
CA ALA A 176 -19.58 -17.85 -23.77
C ALA A 176 -20.35 -16.80 -22.94
N ALA A 177 -21.55 -17.12 -22.47
CA ALA A 177 -22.35 -16.24 -21.62
C ALA A 177 -21.67 -15.96 -20.27
N LEU A 178 -21.07 -16.99 -19.65
CA LEU A 178 -20.34 -16.84 -18.39
C LEU A 178 -19.08 -15.96 -18.55
N PHE A 179 -18.43 -16.02 -19.70
CA PHE A 179 -17.31 -15.15 -20.06
C PHE A 179 -17.74 -13.70 -20.33
N ALA A 180 -18.89 -13.51 -20.96
CA ALA A 180 -19.42 -12.18 -21.25
C ALA A 180 -19.96 -11.46 -20.00
N GLY A 181 -20.46 -12.19 -19.01
CA GLY A 181 -21.02 -11.64 -17.76
C GLY A 181 -20.12 -11.88 -16.54
N PRO A 182 -20.34 -12.97 -15.77
CA PRO A 182 -19.64 -13.27 -14.53
C PRO A 182 -18.12 -13.09 -14.54
N TRP A 183 -17.42 -13.55 -15.58
CA TRP A 183 -15.96 -13.37 -15.71
C TRP A 183 -15.54 -11.89 -15.61
N ARG A 184 -16.30 -11.00 -16.27
CA ARG A 184 -16.06 -9.55 -16.25
C ARG A 184 -16.46 -8.92 -14.94
N TRP A 185 -17.63 -9.28 -14.39
CA TRP A 185 -18.15 -8.72 -13.14
C TRP A 185 -17.33 -9.12 -11.91
N LEU A 186 -16.76 -10.33 -11.93
CA LEU A 186 -15.89 -10.85 -10.88
C LEU A 186 -14.42 -10.43 -11.08
N HIS A 187 -14.12 -9.64 -12.12
CA HIS A 187 -12.79 -9.15 -12.46
C HIS A 187 -11.71 -10.25 -12.62
N LEU A 188 -12.12 -11.46 -13.04
CA LEU A 188 -11.23 -12.62 -13.10
C LEU A 188 -10.06 -12.40 -14.06
N GLY A 189 -10.27 -11.71 -15.19
CA GLY A 189 -9.18 -11.39 -16.11
C GLY A 189 -8.05 -10.59 -15.46
N ASN A 190 -8.37 -9.54 -14.70
CA ASN A 190 -7.37 -8.71 -14.04
C ASN A 190 -6.65 -9.48 -12.93
N LEU A 191 -7.38 -10.34 -12.21
CA LEU A 191 -6.78 -11.21 -11.20
C LEU A 191 -5.86 -12.25 -11.83
N PHE A 192 -6.21 -12.85 -12.96
CA PHE A 192 -5.29 -13.74 -13.67
C PHE A 192 -4.02 -13.01 -14.10
N ASP A 193 -4.14 -11.79 -14.62
CA ASP A 193 -2.97 -11.02 -15.06
C ASP A 193 -2.05 -10.63 -13.90
N ASP A 194 -2.60 -10.31 -12.73
CA ASP A 194 -1.83 -10.06 -11.50
C ASP A 194 -1.01 -11.29 -11.08
N TRP A 195 -1.53 -12.51 -11.29
CA TRP A 195 -0.80 -13.75 -11.05
C TRP A 195 0.30 -13.99 -12.07
N ILE A 196 0.00 -13.76 -13.34
CA ILE A 196 0.98 -13.87 -14.44
C ILE A 196 2.15 -12.94 -14.14
N PHE A 197 1.86 -11.67 -13.85
CA PHE A 197 2.86 -10.68 -13.49
C PHE A 197 3.66 -11.10 -12.26
N SER A 198 2.99 -11.57 -11.20
CA SER A 198 3.67 -12.00 -9.96
C SER A 198 4.64 -13.15 -10.22
N ARG A 199 4.28 -14.11 -11.07
CA ARG A 199 5.19 -15.19 -11.48
C ARG A 199 6.33 -14.66 -12.33
N GLU A 200 6.05 -13.84 -13.33
CA GLU A 200 7.07 -13.25 -14.21
C GLU A 200 8.09 -12.46 -13.38
N TYR A 201 7.62 -11.62 -12.46
CA TYR A 201 8.44 -10.87 -11.53
C TYR A 201 9.36 -11.78 -10.71
N VAL A 202 8.81 -12.85 -10.12
CA VAL A 202 9.56 -13.81 -9.29
C VAL A 202 10.63 -14.56 -10.08
N ARG A 203 10.35 -14.89 -11.35
CA ARG A 203 11.22 -15.77 -12.16
C ARG A 203 12.26 -15.00 -12.95
N CYS A 204 11.86 -13.91 -13.61
CA CYS A 204 12.66 -13.24 -14.62
C CYS A 204 12.73 -11.72 -14.38
N GLY A 205 11.80 -11.13 -13.64
CA GLY A 205 11.58 -9.69 -13.67
C GLY A 205 10.88 -9.24 -14.95
N ASN A 206 10.68 -7.93 -15.07
CA ASN A 206 10.06 -7.31 -16.23
C ASN A 206 10.96 -6.16 -16.71
N SER A 207 11.55 -6.29 -17.89
CA SER A 207 12.61 -5.38 -18.36
C SER A 207 12.16 -3.91 -18.44
N GLU A 208 10.92 -3.66 -18.85
CA GLU A 208 10.36 -2.30 -18.94
C GLU A 208 10.27 -1.66 -17.54
N ILE A 209 9.72 -2.38 -16.56
CA ILE A 209 9.68 -1.91 -15.17
C ILE A 209 11.11 -1.73 -14.64
N GLU A 210 12.01 -2.67 -14.89
CA GLU A 210 13.36 -2.62 -14.37
C GLU A 210 14.12 -1.37 -14.85
N GLN A 211 14.07 -1.08 -16.16
CA GLN A 211 14.69 0.11 -16.73
C GLN A 211 14.05 1.41 -16.20
N ARG A 212 12.73 1.39 -16.00
CA ARG A 212 12.00 2.52 -15.42
C ARG A 212 12.43 2.77 -13.98
N LEU A 213 12.54 1.72 -13.17
CA LEU A 213 13.00 1.82 -11.79
C LEU A 213 14.46 2.28 -11.71
N ASP A 214 15.32 1.95 -12.68
CA ASP A 214 16.68 2.51 -12.76
C ASP A 214 16.67 4.03 -12.94
N ARG A 215 15.88 4.54 -13.90
CA ARG A 215 15.76 5.99 -14.14
C ARG A 215 15.19 6.72 -12.92
N LEU A 216 14.17 6.14 -12.29
CA LEU A 216 13.56 6.70 -11.08
C LEU A 216 14.51 6.64 -9.87
N ALA A 217 15.35 5.61 -9.76
CA ALA A 217 16.36 5.53 -8.71
C ALA A 217 17.41 6.65 -8.86
N THR A 218 17.87 6.92 -10.08
CA THR A 218 18.74 8.08 -10.36
C THR A 218 18.07 9.39 -9.97
N GLU A 219 16.78 9.56 -10.32
CA GLU A 219 16.03 10.75 -9.94
C GLU A 219 15.87 10.89 -8.42
N LEU A 220 15.56 9.79 -7.71
CA LEU A 220 15.43 9.79 -6.25
C LEU A 220 16.74 10.21 -5.58
N VAL A 221 17.88 9.65 -5.98
CA VAL A 221 19.20 9.99 -5.44
C VAL A 221 19.56 11.45 -5.73
N ALA A 222 19.29 11.93 -6.95
CA ALA A 222 19.49 13.33 -7.31
C ALA A 222 18.62 14.26 -6.44
N ALA A 223 17.36 13.90 -6.20
CA ALA A 223 16.47 14.67 -5.34
C ALA A 223 16.90 14.65 -3.87
N ALA A 224 17.37 13.52 -3.36
CA ALA A 224 17.92 13.39 -2.01
C ALA A 224 19.16 14.27 -1.78
N SER A 225 19.90 14.55 -2.85
CA SER A 225 21.13 15.36 -2.79
C SER A 225 20.88 16.86 -3.01
N ASN A 226 19.98 17.20 -3.95
CA ASN A 226 19.86 18.55 -4.50
C ASN A 226 18.56 19.28 -4.15
N SER A 227 17.55 18.60 -3.60
CA SER A 227 16.28 19.25 -3.28
C SER A 227 16.35 20.02 -1.95
N THR A 228 15.31 20.82 -1.72
CA THR A 228 15.06 21.52 -0.45
C THR A 228 13.96 20.84 0.37
N ALA A 229 13.69 19.56 0.11
CA ALA A 229 12.69 18.80 0.85
C ALA A 229 13.19 18.49 2.27
N ASP A 230 12.29 18.57 3.23
CA ASP A 230 12.55 18.19 4.63
C ASP A 230 12.50 16.66 4.80
N GLU A 231 11.74 15.97 3.96
CA GLU A 231 11.74 14.50 3.87
C GLU A 231 11.38 14.00 2.46
N ILE A 232 11.87 12.80 2.15
CA ILE A 232 11.47 12.01 0.99
C ILE A 232 10.65 10.82 1.47
N LEU A 233 9.48 10.64 0.87
CA LEU A 233 8.55 9.58 1.18
C LEU A 233 8.39 8.65 -0.02
N VAL A 234 8.80 7.40 0.11
CA VAL A 234 8.53 6.34 -0.87
C VAL A 234 7.37 5.50 -0.36
N ILE A 235 6.27 5.47 -1.10
CA ILE A 235 5.05 4.75 -0.71
C ILE A 235 4.75 3.66 -1.72
N GLY A 236 4.64 2.42 -1.24
CA GLY A 236 4.15 1.33 -2.04
C GLY A 236 2.79 0.85 -1.55
N HIS A 237 1.77 0.94 -2.40
CA HIS A 237 0.46 0.35 -2.13
C HIS A 237 0.36 -1.02 -2.81
N SER A 238 -0.10 -2.05 -2.08
CA SER A 238 -0.32 -3.38 -2.67
C SER A 238 0.96 -3.94 -3.32
N LEU A 239 0.90 -4.37 -4.57
CA LEU A 239 2.04 -4.81 -5.36
C LEU A 239 3.06 -3.69 -5.65
N GLY A 240 2.65 -2.44 -5.59
CA GLY A 240 3.55 -1.29 -5.66
C GLY A 240 4.56 -1.26 -4.52
N ALA A 241 4.29 -1.92 -3.39
CA ALA A 241 5.28 -2.11 -2.31
C ALA A 241 6.46 -2.99 -2.71
N VAL A 242 6.25 -3.96 -3.60
CA VAL A 242 7.34 -4.79 -4.15
C VAL A 242 8.23 -3.93 -5.04
N LEU A 243 7.62 -3.12 -5.91
CA LEU A 243 8.34 -2.21 -6.80
C LEU A 243 9.03 -1.06 -6.05
N ALA A 244 8.45 -0.59 -4.94
CA ALA A 244 9.06 0.40 -4.06
C ALA A 244 10.36 -0.12 -3.40
N VAL A 245 10.37 -1.38 -2.99
CA VAL A 245 11.59 -2.03 -2.47
C VAL A 245 12.65 -2.11 -3.58
N ASP A 246 12.29 -2.49 -4.80
CA ASP A 246 13.24 -2.50 -5.92
C ASP A 246 13.76 -1.10 -6.26
N LEU A 247 12.92 -0.05 -6.20
CA LEU A 247 13.33 1.33 -6.38
C LEU A 247 14.37 1.75 -5.33
N LEU A 248 14.07 1.49 -4.05
CA LEU A 248 14.98 1.81 -2.94
C LEU A 248 16.27 1.00 -3.00
N ASP A 249 16.21 -0.27 -3.40
CA ASP A 249 17.38 -1.12 -3.59
C ASP A 249 18.32 -0.57 -4.66
N ARG A 250 17.76 -0.14 -5.80
CA ARG A 250 18.53 0.51 -6.87
C ARG A 250 19.10 1.84 -6.41
N ALA A 251 18.33 2.65 -5.70
CA ALA A 251 18.79 3.92 -5.15
C ALA A 251 19.94 3.73 -4.14
N LEU A 252 19.87 2.73 -3.25
CA LEU A 252 20.94 2.40 -2.31
C LEU A 252 22.22 1.87 -2.99
N LYS A 253 22.09 1.21 -4.15
CA LYS A 253 23.27 0.81 -4.95
C LYS A 253 23.96 2.02 -5.59
N LEU A 254 23.20 3.06 -5.94
CA LEU A 254 23.74 4.31 -6.48
C LEU A 254 24.31 5.20 -5.37
N ASP A 255 23.63 5.30 -4.24
CA ASP A 255 24.07 6.03 -3.04
C ASP A 255 23.83 5.19 -1.76
N PRO A 256 24.86 4.49 -1.26
CA PRO A 256 24.77 3.73 -0.02
C PRO A 256 24.50 4.58 1.23
N ALA A 257 24.68 5.90 1.16
CA ALA A 257 24.41 6.84 2.24
C ALA A 257 23.02 7.51 2.14
N LEU A 258 22.17 7.04 1.22
CA LEU A 258 20.80 7.55 1.02
C LEU A 258 20.04 7.64 2.35
N GLY A 259 19.53 8.83 2.67
CA GLY A 259 18.80 9.11 3.91
C GLY A 259 19.67 9.45 5.12
N ARG A 260 20.99 9.29 5.06
CA ARG A 260 21.89 9.48 6.22
C ARG A 260 22.32 10.93 6.43
N ASN A 261 22.61 11.66 5.36
CA ASN A 261 23.39 12.90 5.46
C ASN A 261 22.58 14.19 5.32
N ARG A 262 21.49 14.18 4.54
CA ARG A 262 20.77 15.41 4.15
C ARG A 262 19.27 15.33 4.36
N ILE A 263 18.59 14.53 3.55
CA ILE A 263 17.13 14.43 3.57
C ILE A 263 16.75 13.02 4.05
N PRO A 264 16.02 12.89 5.16
CA PRO A 264 15.56 11.59 5.65
C PRO A 264 14.64 10.93 4.62
N VAL A 265 14.82 9.62 4.45
CA VAL A 265 13.98 8.80 3.57
C VAL A 265 13.08 7.91 4.42
N THR A 266 11.78 7.99 4.18
CA THR A 266 10.76 7.14 4.79
C THR A 266 10.15 6.23 3.73
N PHE A 267 10.18 4.93 3.96
CA PHE A 267 9.46 3.92 3.18
C PHE A 267 8.17 3.53 3.91
N LEU A 268 7.02 3.70 3.25
CA LEU A 268 5.74 3.21 3.73
C LEU A 268 5.18 2.14 2.80
N SER A 269 5.02 0.93 3.31
CA SER A 269 4.24 -0.11 2.64
C SER A 269 2.82 -0.13 3.20
N VAL A 270 1.81 0.06 2.34
CA VAL A 270 0.40 0.22 2.77
C VAL A 270 -0.47 -0.82 2.08
N GLY A 271 -1.18 -1.65 2.86
CA GLY A 271 -1.90 -2.81 2.31
C GLY A 271 -0.97 -3.69 1.48
N SER A 272 0.25 -3.94 1.97
CA SER A 272 1.36 -4.41 1.16
C SER A 272 1.21 -5.84 0.61
N SER A 273 1.70 -6.06 -0.61
CA SER A 273 1.92 -7.39 -1.19
C SER A 273 3.38 -7.87 -1.13
N ILE A 274 4.22 -7.29 -0.25
CA ILE A 274 5.61 -7.75 -0.04
C ILE A 274 5.66 -9.26 0.20
N LEU A 275 4.80 -9.78 1.09
CA LEU A 275 4.79 -11.21 1.43
C LEU A 275 4.17 -12.11 0.35
N LYS A 276 3.37 -11.57 -0.57
CA LYS A 276 2.93 -12.30 -1.77
C LYS A 276 4.16 -12.80 -2.53
N ILE A 277 5.09 -11.90 -2.81
CA ILE A 277 6.30 -12.21 -3.58
C ILE A 277 7.34 -12.87 -2.68
N GLY A 278 7.58 -12.29 -1.50
CA GLY A 278 8.64 -12.68 -0.58
C GLY A 278 8.60 -14.13 -0.08
N LEU A 279 7.40 -14.70 0.07
CA LEU A 279 7.21 -16.09 0.53
C LEU A 279 7.42 -17.13 -0.58
N HIS A 280 7.54 -16.71 -1.84
CA HIS A 280 7.85 -17.64 -2.92
C HIS A 280 9.33 -18.07 -2.83
N PRO A 281 9.68 -19.37 -2.86
CA PRO A 281 11.07 -19.82 -2.67
C PRO A 281 12.05 -19.20 -3.66
N LYS A 282 11.60 -18.97 -4.90
CA LYS A 282 12.41 -18.39 -5.96
C LYS A 282 12.53 -16.86 -5.95
N ALA A 283 11.88 -16.17 -5.02
CA ALA A 283 11.99 -14.72 -4.86
C ALA A 283 13.33 -14.27 -4.23
N MET A 284 14.44 -14.90 -4.62
CA MET A 284 15.78 -14.65 -4.08
C MET A 284 16.23 -13.21 -4.32
N ARG A 285 16.05 -12.71 -5.55
CA ARG A 285 16.39 -11.32 -5.93
C ARG A 285 15.67 -10.32 -5.03
N PHE A 286 14.37 -10.52 -4.87
CA PHE A 286 13.52 -9.65 -4.06
C PHE A 286 13.87 -9.71 -2.58
N ARG A 287 14.09 -10.91 -2.01
CA ARG A 287 14.53 -11.04 -0.61
C ARG A 287 15.88 -10.36 -0.36
N ALA A 288 16.82 -10.46 -1.30
CA ALA A 288 18.10 -9.76 -1.21
C ALA A 288 17.95 -8.22 -1.31
N ALA A 289 17.05 -7.72 -2.16
CA ALA A 289 16.71 -6.30 -2.24
C ALA A 289 16.07 -5.81 -0.93
N MET A 290 15.10 -6.56 -0.40
CA MET A 290 14.46 -6.27 0.87
C MET A 290 15.46 -6.25 2.02
N GLU A 291 16.39 -7.20 2.07
CA GLU A 291 17.44 -7.24 3.09
C GLU A 291 18.36 -6.02 3.02
N ARG A 292 18.78 -5.57 1.83
CA ARG A 292 19.57 -4.33 1.68
C ARG A 292 18.79 -3.10 2.11
N VAL A 293 17.52 -2.98 1.70
CA VAL A 293 16.66 -1.84 2.08
C VAL A 293 16.43 -1.83 3.60
N ALA A 294 16.05 -2.97 4.17
CA ALA A 294 15.77 -3.08 5.59
C ALA A 294 17.03 -2.89 6.44
N THR A 295 18.21 -3.37 6.03
CA THR A 295 19.44 -3.19 6.82
C THR A 295 19.98 -1.75 6.78
N SER A 296 19.54 -0.93 5.82
CA SER A 296 19.83 0.50 5.81
C SER A 296 19.09 1.22 6.94
N ARG A 297 19.76 1.43 8.07
CA ARG A 297 19.21 2.18 9.23
C ARG A 297 18.87 3.64 8.93
N ALA A 298 19.33 4.17 7.79
CA ALA A 298 19.02 5.51 7.33
C ALA A 298 17.60 5.62 6.75
N ILE A 299 17.02 4.51 6.28
CA ILE A 299 15.65 4.46 5.77
C ILE A 299 14.74 3.98 6.90
N PHE A 300 13.79 4.83 7.28
CA PHE A 300 12.73 4.40 8.19
C PHE A 300 11.67 3.62 7.42
N TRP A 301 11.22 2.48 7.95
CA TRP A 301 10.17 1.66 7.33
C TRP A 301 8.95 1.51 8.23
N GLY A 302 7.79 1.95 7.73
CA GLY A 302 6.47 1.67 8.29
C GLY A 302 5.66 0.72 7.41
N ASP A 303 4.99 -0.26 8.01
CA ASP A 303 4.12 -1.20 7.29
C ASP A 303 2.69 -1.15 7.85
N TYR A 304 1.74 -0.67 7.04
CA TYR A 304 0.35 -0.48 7.43
C TYR A 304 -0.52 -1.63 6.92
N GLN A 305 -1.17 -2.33 7.84
CA GLN A 305 -1.94 -3.55 7.60
C GLN A 305 -3.36 -3.41 8.15
N ALA A 306 -4.34 -4.10 7.56
CA ALA A 306 -5.73 -4.05 8.02
C ALA A 306 -6.34 -5.45 8.09
N LEU A 307 -7.03 -5.74 9.20
CA LEU A 307 -7.67 -7.04 9.44
C LEU A 307 -8.75 -7.39 8.40
N VAL A 308 -9.54 -6.38 8.01
CA VAL A 308 -10.72 -6.55 7.15
C VAL A 308 -10.37 -6.58 5.66
N ASP A 309 -9.12 -6.30 5.32
CA ASP A 309 -8.62 -6.34 3.95
C ASP A 309 -7.90 -7.67 3.69
N PRO A 310 -8.50 -8.60 2.92
CA PRO A 310 -7.88 -9.89 2.64
C PRO A 310 -6.74 -9.82 1.61
N LEU A 311 -6.48 -8.65 1.00
CA LEU A 311 -5.42 -8.47 0.01
C LEU A 311 -4.06 -8.11 0.65
N ASN A 312 -4.01 -7.94 1.98
CA ASN A 312 -2.76 -7.75 2.73
C ASN A 312 -2.53 -8.85 3.77
N PHE A 313 -1.31 -8.89 4.30
CA PHE A 313 -0.92 -9.81 5.36
C PHE A 313 -1.05 -9.14 6.74
N TYR A 314 -2.22 -9.29 7.36
CA TYR A 314 -2.53 -8.79 8.70
C TYR A 314 -1.71 -9.47 9.81
N LYS A 315 -1.17 -8.64 10.73
CA LYS A 315 -0.35 -9.01 11.89
C LYS A 315 0.93 -9.78 11.53
N SER A 316 1.40 -9.63 10.30
CA SER A 316 2.61 -10.29 9.83
C SER A 316 3.82 -9.36 9.99
N ARG A 317 4.99 -9.95 10.21
CA ARG A 317 6.27 -9.24 10.30
C ARG A 317 7.10 -9.60 9.07
N PRO A 318 7.15 -8.75 8.02
CA PRO A 318 7.55 -9.24 6.71
C PRO A 318 8.96 -9.84 6.64
N MET A 319 9.94 -9.29 7.37
CA MET A 319 11.29 -9.84 7.41
C MET A 319 11.30 -11.19 8.11
N ALA A 320 10.62 -11.28 9.27
CA ALA A 320 10.52 -12.52 10.04
C ALA A 320 9.84 -13.64 9.23
N GLU A 321 8.74 -13.35 8.55
CA GLU A 321 8.00 -14.32 7.71
C GLU A 321 8.84 -14.79 6.51
N MET A 322 9.72 -13.94 5.97
CA MET A 322 10.65 -14.31 4.91
C MET A 322 11.92 -15.02 5.40
N GLY A 323 12.11 -15.18 6.72
CA GLY A 323 13.31 -15.75 7.30
C GLY A 323 14.55 -14.85 7.20
N LEU A 324 14.36 -13.53 7.12
CA LEU A 324 15.43 -12.53 7.02
C LEU A 324 15.76 -11.90 8.39
N SER A 325 16.84 -11.11 8.45
CA SER A 325 17.21 -10.38 9.66
C SER A 325 16.10 -9.44 10.15
N LYS A 326 15.89 -9.39 11.47
CA LYS A 326 14.84 -8.60 12.14
C LYS A 326 15.36 -7.30 12.77
N GLU A 327 16.64 -6.98 12.55
CA GLU A 327 17.34 -5.91 13.28
C GLU A 327 16.78 -4.50 13.02
N ASN A 328 16.33 -4.24 11.80
CA ASN A 328 15.67 -2.99 11.40
C ASN A 328 14.38 -3.30 10.62
N GLU A 329 13.57 -4.18 11.20
CA GLU A 329 12.26 -4.54 10.63
C GLU A 329 11.25 -3.39 10.72
N ALA A 330 10.25 -3.42 9.84
CA ALA A 330 9.18 -2.44 9.77
C ALA A 330 8.52 -2.16 11.12
N THR A 331 8.20 -0.88 11.36
CA THR A 331 7.19 -0.52 12.37
C THR A 331 5.81 -0.89 11.82
N VAL A 332 5.27 -2.02 12.26
CA VAL A 332 3.95 -2.50 11.81
C VAL A 332 2.83 -1.72 12.51
N ARG A 333 1.89 -1.20 11.73
CA ARG A 333 0.74 -0.40 12.18
C ARG A 333 -0.56 -1.01 11.70
N ILE A 334 -1.51 -1.17 12.61
CA ILE A 334 -2.82 -1.74 12.30
C ILE A 334 -3.82 -0.61 11.98
N VAL A 335 -4.28 -0.58 10.73
CA VAL A 335 -5.28 0.33 10.22
C VAL A 335 -6.67 -0.26 10.44
N ARG A 336 -7.57 0.54 11.02
CA ARG A 336 -8.97 0.18 11.26
C ARG A 336 -9.86 0.89 10.24
N LEU A 337 -9.99 0.31 9.05
CA LEU A 337 -10.77 0.88 7.93
C LEU A 337 -12.23 1.22 8.31
N SER A 338 -12.83 0.50 9.26
CA SER A 338 -14.18 0.79 9.76
C SER A 338 -14.30 2.06 10.61
N LEU A 339 -13.19 2.57 11.16
CA LEU A 339 -13.15 3.82 11.93
C LEU A 339 -12.81 5.03 11.06
N MET A 340 -12.17 4.80 9.91
CA MET A 340 -11.79 5.85 8.95
C MET A 340 -12.97 6.40 8.16
N LEU A 341 -14.06 5.62 8.08
CA LEU A 341 -15.20 5.89 7.22
C LEU A 341 -16.48 6.04 8.05
N ASP A 342 -17.42 6.81 7.53
CA ASP A 342 -18.76 6.82 8.10
C ASP A 342 -19.42 5.44 7.96
N ARG A 343 -20.29 5.11 8.93
CA ARG A 343 -20.94 3.79 9.01
C ARG A 343 -21.64 3.40 7.71
N ASP A 344 -22.33 4.34 7.07
CA ASP A 344 -23.05 4.09 5.82
C ASP A 344 -22.10 3.86 4.65
N MET A 345 -20.99 4.61 4.58
CA MET A 345 -19.96 4.41 3.58
C MET A 345 -19.29 3.05 3.76
N TYR A 346 -18.88 2.72 4.99
CA TYR A 346 -18.28 1.43 5.30
C TYR A 346 -19.21 0.27 4.96
N ARG A 347 -20.51 0.37 5.30
CA ARG A 347 -21.50 -0.67 4.98
C ARG A 347 -21.59 -0.94 3.48
N ARG A 348 -21.49 0.10 2.64
CA ARG A 348 -21.52 -0.02 1.17
C ARG A 348 -20.28 -0.71 0.61
N ILE A 349 -19.09 -0.44 1.17
CA ILE A 349 -17.83 -0.93 0.59
C ILE A 349 -17.28 -2.20 1.24
N ARG A 350 -17.73 -2.60 2.44
CA ARG A 350 -17.11 -3.68 3.23
C ARG A 350 -17.05 -5.06 2.54
N LEU A 351 -17.90 -5.29 1.55
CA LEU A 351 -17.91 -6.54 0.75
C LEU A 351 -17.20 -6.39 -0.60
N ASN A 352 -16.88 -5.16 -1.00
CA ASN A 352 -16.05 -4.89 -2.16
C ASN A 352 -14.59 -4.83 -1.71
N PHE A 353 -13.96 -6.00 -1.59
CA PHE A 353 -12.61 -6.12 -1.04
C PHE A 353 -11.57 -5.29 -1.80
N PHE A 354 -11.69 -5.15 -3.12
CA PHE A 354 -10.80 -4.29 -3.89
C PHE A 354 -10.98 -2.81 -3.52
N ARG A 355 -12.22 -2.32 -3.45
CA ARG A 355 -12.48 -0.93 -3.01
C ARG A 355 -12.01 -0.70 -1.57
N LEU A 356 -12.21 -1.69 -0.69
CA LEU A 356 -11.75 -1.64 0.70
C LEU A 356 -10.22 -1.61 0.77
N HIS A 357 -9.51 -2.41 -0.03
CA HIS A 357 -8.06 -2.40 -0.16
C HIS A 357 -7.53 -1.07 -0.71
N CYS A 358 -8.24 -0.46 -1.64
CA CYS A 358 -7.93 0.88 -2.14
C CYS A 358 -8.17 2.00 -1.10
N GLN A 359 -8.78 1.70 0.05
CA GLN A 359 -9.01 2.71 1.10
C GLN A 359 -7.72 3.16 1.77
N PHE A 360 -6.65 2.36 1.74
CA PHE A 360 -5.32 2.79 2.21
C PHE A 360 -4.81 4.05 1.51
N VAL A 361 -5.24 4.29 0.27
CA VAL A 361 -4.82 5.44 -0.55
C VAL A 361 -6.01 6.32 -0.94
N SER A 362 -7.04 6.33 -0.10
CA SER A 362 -8.25 7.14 -0.28
C SER A 362 -8.47 8.05 0.93
N GLY A 363 -9.30 9.08 0.78
CA GLY A 363 -9.57 10.04 1.85
C GLY A 363 -10.39 9.40 2.96
N ASN A 364 -10.12 9.83 4.19
CA ASN A 364 -10.91 9.44 5.36
C ASN A 364 -12.10 10.38 5.54
N ASP A 365 -13.18 9.86 6.11
CA ASP A 365 -14.33 10.65 6.57
C ASP A 365 -14.14 11.09 8.05
N ARG A 366 -13.19 10.48 8.78
CA ARG A 366 -12.93 10.73 10.20
C ARG A 366 -11.44 10.72 10.52
N ARG A 367 -11.01 11.54 11.49
CA ARG A 367 -9.63 11.53 12.00
C ARG A 367 -9.34 10.20 12.69
N THR A 368 -8.29 9.51 12.24
CA THR A 368 -7.82 8.27 12.84
C THR A 368 -6.30 8.24 12.86
N SER A 369 -5.73 7.23 13.51
CA SER A 369 -4.28 7.05 13.60
C SER A 369 -3.57 6.77 12.27
N TYR A 370 -4.33 6.53 11.20
CA TYR A 370 -3.81 6.43 9.85
C TYR A 370 -4.65 7.30 8.92
N ASP A 371 -4.00 8.24 8.26
CA ASP A 371 -4.60 9.04 7.21
C ASP A 371 -3.57 9.25 6.11
N TYR A 372 -3.90 8.79 4.90
CA TYR A 372 -3.01 8.84 3.75
C TYR A 372 -2.57 10.28 3.43
N PHE A 373 -3.52 11.22 3.45
CA PHE A 373 -3.24 12.60 3.10
C PHE A 373 -2.56 13.35 4.23
N MET A 374 -2.78 12.98 5.50
CA MET A 374 -1.96 13.52 6.59
C MET A 374 -0.49 13.05 6.50
N LEU A 375 -0.26 11.78 6.09
CA LEU A 375 1.10 11.27 5.86
C LEU A 375 1.78 11.95 4.67
N THR A 376 1.05 12.24 3.59
CA THR A 376 1.65 12.82 2.37
C THR A 376 1.63 14.33 2.31
N CYS A 377 0.67 14.99 2.96
CA CYS A 377 0.40 16.43 2.79
C CYS A 377 0.29 17.18 4.13
N GLY A 378 0.44 16.48 5.27
CA GLY A 378 0.42 17.09 6.59
C GLY A 378 1.78 17.61 7.08
N PRO A 379 1.80 18.44 8.13
CA PRO A 379 2.99 19.13 8.63
C PRO A 379 3.89 18.24 9.51
N ILE A 380 3.52 17.00 9.75
CA ILE A 380 4.23 16.08 10.65
C ILE A 380 4.97 15.06 9.80
N SER A 381 6.23 14.76 10.11
CA SER A 381 6.97 13.76 9.34
C SER A 381 6.27 12.41 9.32
N ALA A 382 6.33 11.71 8.19
CA ALA A 382 5.71 10.39 8.04
C ALA A 382 6.25 9.39 9.08
N LYS A 383 7.54 9.50 9.42
CA LYS A 383 8.19 8.73 10.49
C LYS A 383 7.56 9.02 11.85
N SER A 384 7.43 10.28 12.25
CA SER A 384 6.85 10.66 13.55
C SER A 384 5.41 10.17 13.67
N GLN A 385 4.61 10.34 12.62
CA GLN A 385 3.23 9.83 12.58
C GLN A 385 3.17 8.31 12.71
N THR A 386 4.08 7.58 12.06
CA THR A 386 4.12 6.10 12.13
C THR A 386 4.47 5.61 13.53
N LEU A 387 5.42 6.28 14.19
CA LEU A 387 5.87 5.93 15.54
C LEU A 387 4.84 6.29 16.62
N ALA A 388 4.05 7.34 16.42
CA ALA A 388 3.01 7.76 17.35
C ALA A 388 1.86 6.75 17.43
N SER A 389 1.42 6.40 18.64
CA SER A 389 0.38 5.38 18.86
C SER A 389 -0.97 5.72 18.21
N ASP A 390 -1.27 7.01 18.08
CA ASP A 390 -2.50 7.58 17.55
C ASP A 390 -2.26 8.39 16.25
N GLY A 391 -1.11 8.20 15.59
CA GLY A 391 -0.79 8.90 14.36
C GLY A 391 -0.60 10.40 14.58
N ALA A 392 -1.28 11.21 13.76
CA ALA A 392 -1.27 12.67 13.88
C ALA A 392 -2.37 13.22 14.80
N VAL A 393 -3.25 12.38 15.36
CA VAL A 393 -4.48 12.83 16.02
C VAL A 393 -4.19 13.76 17.22
N SER A 394 -3.26 13.39 18.11
CA SER A 394 -2.86 14.23 19.24
C SER A 394 -1.91 15.38 18.89
N MET A 395 -1.55 15.54 17.61
CA MET A 395 -0.58 16.54 17.15
C MET A 395 -1.24 17.67 16.34
N ILE A 396 -2.51 17.50 15.96
CA ILE A 396 -3.28 18.48 15.18
C ILE A 396 -4.60 18.78 15.91
N ALA A 397 -4.83 20.05 16.24
CA ALA A 397 -6.04 20.53 16.90
C ALA A 397 -7.27 20.42 15.97
N ASP A 398 -8.47 20.53 16.55
CA ASP A 398 -9.74 20.38 15.80
C ASP A 398 -9.91 21.42 14.68
N ASP A 399 -9.32 22.61 14.84
CA ASP A 399 -9.27 23.67 13.83
C ASP A 399 -8.18 23.47 12.76
N GLY A 400 -7.37 22.42 12.89
CA GLY A 400 -6.28 22.07 11.98
C GLY A 400 -4.91 22.63 12.39
N ALA A 401 -4.79 23.37 13.50
CA ALA A 401 -3.53 23.92 13.99
C ALA A 401 -2.58 22.85 14.52
N LEU A 402 -1.27 23.10 14.47
CA LEU A 402 -0.29 22.25 15.15
C LEU A 402 -0.41 22.43 16.66
N ILE A 403 -0.47 21.31 17.38
CA ILE A 403 -0.41 21.33 18.85
C ILE A 403 1.06 21.44 19.23
N THR A 404 1.53 22.65 19.50
CA THR A 404 2.84 22.86 20.12
C THR A 404 2.77 22.45 21.58
N SER A 405 3.57 21.47 22.00
CA SER A 405 3.80 21.27 23.42
C SER A 405 4.63 22.44 23.92
N SER A 406 4.01 23.47 24.49
CA SER A 406 4.76 24.46 25.27
C SER A 406 5.60 23.71 26.31
N PRO A 407 6.90 24.02 26.47
CA PRO A 407 7.59 23.59 27.68
C PRO A 407 6.82 24.18 28.86
N PRO A 408 6.67 23.47 29.99
CA PRO A 408 6.06 24.08 31.17
C PRO A 408 6.88 25.34 31.47
N SER A 409 6.22 26.49 31.44
CA SER A 409 6.81 27.75 31.84
C SER A 409 7.37 27.54 33.25
N GLY A 410 8.68 27.67 33.40
CA GLY A 410 9.32 27.68 34.70
C GLY A 410 8.83 28.87 35.50
N SER A 411 7.69 28.73 36.19
CA SER A 411 7.24 29.65 37.23
C SER A 411 6.37 28.99 38.30
N GLU A 412 6.51 27.67 38.51
CA GLU A 412 5.97 27.00 39.69
C GLU A 412 6.99 25.97 40.17
N LEU A 413 8.05 26.42 40.84
CA LEU A 413 8.87 25.62 41.79
C LEU A 413 9.84 26.51 42.59
N LEU A 414 9.42 27.74 42.93
CA LEU A 414 10.07 28.55 43.96
C LEU A 414 8.99 29.10 44.89
N GLY A 415 8.91 28.51 46.09
CA GLY A 415 7.95 28.77 47.16
C GLY A 415 7.39 27.44 47.65
N GLU A 416 7.72 26.88 48.81
CA GLU A 416 8.30 27.42 50.02
C GLU A 416 9.30 26.43 50.62
N CYS A 417 10.47 26.92 50.98
CA CYS A 417 11.35 26.28 51.95
C CYS A 417 10.89 26.77 53.33
N GLY A 418 10.37 25.88 54.17
CA GLY A 418 9.87 26.21 55.51
C GLY A 418 9.74 24.98 56.40
N HIS A 419 10.83 24.68 57.11
CA HIS A 419 10.96 23.93 58.36
C HIS A 419 9.74 23.15 58.91
N SER A 420 9.92 21.85 59.20
CA SER A 420 10.19 21.41 60.59
C SER A 420 10.44 19.89 60.68
N SER A 421 11.42 19.56 61.50
CA SER A 421 11.83 18.25 62.00
C SER A 421 10.73 17.50 62.77
N LEU A 422 10.69 16.16 62.67
CA LEU A 422 10.83 15.18 63.78
C LEU A 422 10.26 13.79 63.40
N ILE A 423 11.15 12.80 63.43
CA ILE A 423 11.02 11.45 64.05
C ILE A 423 9.58 10.91 64.24
N GLN A 424 9.21 9.86 63.49
CA GLN A 424 9.10 8.48 63.99
C GLN A 424 8.91 7.47 62.84
#